data_AF-A0A4R3VV34-F1
#
_entry.id   AF-A0A4R3VV34-F1
#
_cell.length_a   1.000
_cell.length_b   1.000
_cell.length_c   1.000
_cell.angle_alpha   90.00
_cell.angle_beta   90.00
_cell.angle_gamma   90.00
#
_symmetry.space_group_name_H-M   'P 1'
#
loop_
_entity.id
_entity.type
_entity.pdbx_description
1 polymer ?
#
loop_
_entity_poly.entity_id
_entity_poly.type
_entity_poly.pdbx_seq_one_letter_code
_entity_poly.pdbx_strand_id
1 'polypeptide(L)' 'MNHNLMRQFTQEVNGETIIFDVQYNPKTHHFTVTENTLVQYTLIFDPTTRTWTTTDGPEPSLPINELAALVQQSFGVFV' A
#
# COMPACT_ATOMS: atom_id res chain seq x y z
N MET A 1 16.74 -15.83 -4.64
CA MET A 1 16.51 -14.48 -4.10
C MET A 1 15.21 -14.53 -3.30
N ASN A 2 15.26 -14.40 -1.97
CA ASN A 2 14.05 -14.27 -1.16
C ASN A 2 13.54 -12.85 -1.36
N HIS A 3 12.59 -12.65 -2.29
CA HIS A 3 11.88 -11.37 -2.37
C HIS A 3 11.11 -11.20 -1.06
N ASN A 4 11.47 -10.20 -0.27
CA ASN A 4 10.69 -9.86 0.91
C ASN A 4 9.35 -9.30 0.42
N LEU A 5 8.30 -10.11 0.56
CA LEU A 5 6.94 -9.77 0.14
C LEU A 5 6.22 -8.89 1.17
N MET A 6 6.85 -8.59 2.31
CA MET A 6 6.28 -7.77 3.36
C MET A 6 7.15 -6.53 3.61
N ARG A 7 6.50 -5.38 3.77
CA ARG A 7 7.14 -4.12 4.17
C ARG A 7 6.31 -3.47 5.25
N GLN A 8 7.00 -2.78 6.16
CA GLN A 8 6.37 -1.94 7.16
C GLN A 8 7.00 -0.56 7.07
N PHE A 9 6.16 0.48 7.15
CA PHE A 9 6.59 1.87 7.24
C PHE A 9 5.60 2.67 8.08
N THR A 10 5.98 3.90 8.44
CA THR A 10 5.14 4.82 9.21
C THR A 10 4.98 6.13 8.47
N GLN A 11 3.81 6.75 8.56
CA GLN A 11 3.54 8.08 8.01
C GLN A 11 2.73 8.90 9.01
N GLU A 12 3.02 10.20 9.11
CA GLU A 12 2.21 11.14 9.88
C GLU A 12 1.00 11.57 9.04
N VAL A 13 -0.21 11.39 9.58
CA VAL A 13 -1.47 11.77 8.95
C VAL A 13 -2.28 12.55 9.97
N ASN A 14 -2.56 13.83 9.68
CA ASN A 14 -3.30 14.73 10.57
C ASN A 14 -2.73 14.83 12.01
N GLY A 15 -1.40 14.71 12.15
CA GLY A 15 -0.71 14.76 13.45
C GLY A 15 -0.70 13.44 14.22
N GLU A 16 -1.26 12.36 13.66
CA GLU A 16 -1.17 11.00 14.20
C GLU A 16 -0.19 10.17 13.37
N THR A 17 0.64 9.36 14.04
CA THR A 17 1.52 8.40 13.34
C THR A 17 0.73 7.13 13.04
N ILE A 18 0.63 6.78 11.76
CA ILE A 18 0.00 5.54 11.30
C ILE A 18 1.09 4.56 10.86
N ILE A 19 0.98 3.31 11.31
CA ILE A 19 1.82 2.19 10.90
C ILE A 19 1.14 1.48 9.73
N PHE A 20 1.86 1.30 8.63
CA PHE A 20 1.40 0.60 7.43
C PHE A 20 2.15 -0.73 7.31
N ASP A 21 1.43 -1.84 7.39
CA ASP A 21 1.91 -3.17 7.05
C ASP A 21 1.44 -3.53 5.63
N VAL A 22 2.38 -3.84 4.74
CA VAL A 22 2.09 -4.05 3.32
C VAL A 22 2.60 -5.40 2.87
N GLN A 23 1.70 -6.20 2.31
CA GLN A 23 2.00 -7.50 1.74
C GLN A 23 1.77 -7.49 0.23
N TYR A 24 2.80 -7.81 -0.54
CA TYR A 24 2.74 -7.95 -1.99
C TYR A 24 2.34 -9.37 -2.40
N ASN A 25 1.34 -9.47 -3.27
CA ASN A 25 0.92 -10.73 -3.88
C ASN A 25 1.50 -10.88 -5.30
N PRO A 26 2.52 -11.73 -5.53
CA PRO A 26 3.17 -11.86 -6.83
C PRO A 26 2.30 -12.54 -7.89
N LYS A 27 1.16 -13.16 -7.52
CA LYS A 27 0.24 -13.78 -8.50
C LYS A 27 -0.68 -12.75 -9.16
N THR A 28 -1.10 -11.73 -8.40
CA THR A 28 -2.03 -10.71 -8.88
C THR A 28 -1.37 -9.35 -9.05
N HIS A 29 -0.15 -9.16 -8.55
CA HIS A 29 0.54 -7.87 -8.45
C HIS A 29 -0.18 -6.84 -7.56
N HIS A 30 -1.07 -7.29 -6.69
CA HIS A 30 -1.78 -6.43 -5.74
C HIS A 30 -1.02 -6.30 -4.42
N PHE A 31 -1.33 -5.25 -3.66
CA PHE A 31 -0.80 -5.04 -2.32
C PHE A 31 -1.95 -5.09 -1.32
N THR A 32 -1.84 -5.94 -0.30
CA THR A 32 -2.68 -5.84 0.90
C THR A 32 -2.03 -4.84 1.84
N VAL A 33 -2.77 -3.82 2.25
CA VAL A 33 -2.29 -2.77 3.16
C VAL A 33 -3.12 -2.84 4.43
N THR A 34 -2.44 -2.82 5.58
CA THR A 34 -3.05 -2.79 6.90
C THR A 34 -2.54 -1.58 7.67
N GLU A 35 -3.44 -0.68 8.07
CA GLU A 35 -3.14 0.48 8.89
C GLU A 35 -3.38 0.17 10.37
N ASN A 36 -2.38 0.41 11.21
CA ASN A 36 -2.43 0.25 12.67
C ASN A 36 -3.01 -1.11 13.12
N THR A 37 -2.84 -2.17 12.33
CA THR A 37 -3.42 -3.52 12.56
C THR A 37 -4.95 -3.59 12.55
N LEU A 38 -5.65 -2.50 12.21
CA LEU A 38 -7.11 -2.37 12.38
C LEU A 38 -7.85 -2.23 11.05
N VAL A 39 -7.29 -1.46 10.12
CA VAL A 39 -7.93 -1.15 8.85
C VAL A 39 -7.17 -1.88 7.76
N GLN A 40 -7.85 -2.71 6.96
CA GLN A 40 -7.23 -3.46 5.88
C GLN A 40 -7.97 -3.22 4.56
N TYR A 41 -7.22 -3.06 3.48
CA TYR A 41 -7.75 -2.93 2.13
C TYR A 41 -6.70 -3.41 1.09
N THR A 42 -7.14 -3.58 -0.15
CA THR A 42 -6.29 -3.98 -1.28
C THR A 42 -5.99 -2.77 -2.16
N LEU A 43 -4.71 -2.48 -2.41
CA LEU A 43 -4.23 -1.47 -3.35
C LEU A 43 -3.84 -2.13 -4.69
N ILE A 44 -4.40 -1.61 -5.78
CA ILE A 44 -4.31 -2.18 -7.13
C ILE A 44 -3.84 -1.11 -8.11
N PHE A 45 -2.88 -1.47 -8.98
CA PHE A 45 -2.48 -0.66 -10.12
C PHE A 45 -3.17 -1.16 -11.40
N ASP A 46 -3.94 -0.29 -12.06
CA ASP A 46 -4.46 -0.58 -13.40
C ASP A 46 -3.44 -0.10 -14.47
N PRO A 47 -2.79 -1.01 -15.21
CA PRO A 47 -1.80 -0.64 -16.22
C PRO A 47 -2.42 0.03 -17.46
N THR A 48 -3.73 -0.14 -17.69
CA THR A 48 -4.44 0.43 -18.85
C THR A 48 -4.62 1.93 -18.69
N THR A 49 -5.09 2.33 -17.51
CA THR A 49 -5.36 3.74 -17.17
C THR A 49 -4.20 4.40 -16.43
N ARG A 50 -3.24 3.60 -15.94
CA ARG A 50 -2.10 4.03 -15.10
C ARG A 50 -2.56 4.70 -13.80
N THR A 51 -3.64 4.18 -13.20
CA THR A 51 -4.18 4.69 -11.95
C THR A 51 -4.12 3.65 -10.85
N TRP A 52 -3.94 4.14 -9.62
CA TRP A 52 -4.05 3.34 -8.41
C TRP A 52 -5.46 3.42 -7.84
N THR A 53 -5.97 2.29 -7.36
CA THR A 53 -7.30 2.20 -6.73
C THR A 53 -7.24 1.29 -5.50
N THR A 54 -8.21 1.45 -4.60
CA THR A 54 -8.38 0.59 -3.43
C THR A 54 -9.71 -0.16 -3.47
N THR A 55 -9.73 -1.37 -2.91
CA THR A 55 -10.94 -2.22 -2.78
C THR A 55 -10.89 -3.05 -1.49
N ASP A 56 -11.97 -3.77 -1.21
CA ASP A 56 -12.11 -4.78 -0.15
C ASP A 56 -11.95 -4.23 1.28
N GLY A 57 -12.17 -2.93 1.49
CA GLY A 57 -12.04 -2.28 2.79
C GLY A 57 -12.53 -0.83 2.79
N PRO A 58 -12.38 -0.13 3.93
CA PRO A 58 -12.69 1.29 4.02
C PRO A 58 -11.69 2.14 3.22
N GLU A 59 -12.02 3.42 3.04
CA GLU A 59 -11.12 4.37 2.39
C GLU A 59 -9.83 4.56 3.21
N PRO A 60 -8.64 4.61 2.58
CA PRO A 60 -7.38 4.82 3.28
C PRO A 60 -7.33 6.15 4.03
N SER A 61 -6.47 6.22 5.04
CA SER A 61 -6.19 7.50 5.73
C SER A 61 -5.41 8.50 4.86
N LEU A 62 -4.70 8.00 3.84
CA LEU A 62 -3.94 8.78 2.87
C LEU A 62 -4.64 8.85 1.51
N PRO A 63 -4.44 9.92 0.72
CA PRO A 63 -4.79 9.91 -0.70
C PRO A 63 -4.15 8.72 -1.42
N ILE A 64 -4.92 8.01 -2.25
CA ILE A 64 -4.49 6.75 -2.89
C ILE A 64 -3.14 6.88 -3.62
N ASN A 65 -2.91 8.00 -4.32
CA ASN A 65 -1.67 8.22 -5.06
C ASN A 65 -0.46 8.43 -4.12
N GLU A 66 -0.65 9.08 -2.98
CA GLU A 66 0.40 9.26 -1.97
C GLU A 66 0.74 7.92 -1.32
N LEU A 67 -0.30 7.16 -0.93
CA LEU A 67 -0.14 5.80 -0.42
C LEU A 67 0.65 4.93 -1.41
N ALA A 68 0.26 4.93 -2.68
CA ALA A 68 0.94 4.15 -3.71
C ALA A 68 2.43 4.49 -3.82
N ALA A 69 2.78 5.78 -3.80
CA ALA A 69 4.17 6.21 -3.85
C ALA A 69 4.98 5.71 -2.64
N LEU A 70 4.41 5.78 -1.42
CA LEU A 70 5.06 5.26 -0.21
C LEU A 70 5.24 3.74 -0.25
N VAL A 71 4.22 3.01 -0.71
CA VAL A 71 4.30 1.55 -0.91
C VAL A 71 5.43 1.23 -1.87
N GLN A 72 5.46 1.84 -3.05
CA GLN A 72 6.51 1.65 -4.06
C GLN A 72 7.91 1.94 -3.50
N GLN A 73 8.07 3.06 -2.79
CA GLN A 73 9.31 3.44 -2.13
C GLN A 73 9.76 2.38 -1.10
N SER A 74 8.82 1.84 -0.30
CA SER A 74 9.13 0.83 0.73
C SER A 74 9.65 -0.49 0.14
N PHE A 75 9.19 -0.85 -1.06
CA PHE A 75 9.67 -2.04 -1.79
C PHE A 75 10.94 -1.77 -2.60
N GLY A 76 11.39 -0.51 -2.70
CA GLY A 76 12.55 -0.11 -3.51
C GLY A 76 12.30 -0.21 -5.01
N VAL A 77 11.03 -0.18 -5.43
CA VAL A 77 10.60 -0.31 -6.82
C VAL A 77 9.85 0.94 -7.22
N PHE A 78 10.43 1.76 -8.08
CA PHE A 78 9.71 2.81 -8.81
C PHE A 78 9.13 2.15 -10.07
N VAL A 79 7.83 1.83 -10.08
CA VAL A 79 7.11 1.45 -11.31
C VAL A 79 6.31 2.64 -11.84
#